data_AF-A0A7J3DPH2-F1
#
_entry.id   AF-A0A7J3DPH2-F1
#
_cell.length_a   1.000
_cell.length_b   1.000
_cell.length_c   1.000
_cell.angle_alpha   90.00
_cell.angle_beta   90.00
_cell.angle_gamma   90.00
#
_symmetry.space_group_name_H-M   'P 1'
#
loop_
_entity.id
_entity.type
_entity.pdbx_description
1 polymer ?
#
loop_
_entity_poly.entity_id
_entity_poly.type
_entity_poly.pdbx_seq_one_letter_code
_entity_poly.pdbx_strand_id
1 'polypeptide(L)' 'KEMIKKVIKICKEKGKYIGICGDIPSTDPDYALWLAKEGIEAISLSPDAVMKTILHFLKVK' A
#
# COMPACT_ATOMS: atom_id res chain seq x y z
N LYS A 1 7.31 -8.30 -6.86
CA LYS A 1 7.39 -7.19 -5.88
C LYS A 1 8.54 -6.21 -6.18
N GLU A 2 9.67 -6.67 -6.73
CA GLU A 2 10.85 -5.82 -7.07
C GLU A 2 10.56 -4.56 -7.87
N MET A 3 9.74 -4.64 -8.93
CA MET A 3 9.41 -3.47 -9.74
C MET A 3 8.68 -2.39 -8.94
N ILE A 4 7.67 -2.78 -8.15
CA ILE A 4 6.88 -1.87 -7.32
C ILE A 4 7.76 -1.22 -6.26
N LYS A 5 8.60 -2.03 -5.59
CA LYS A 5 9.58 -1.54 -4.61
C LYS A 5 10.53 -0.50 -5.20
N LYS A 6 11.08 -0.78 -6.38
CA LYS A 6 11.97 0.15 -7.10
C LYS A 6 11.27 1.47 -7.42
N VAL A 7 10.04 1.42 -7.91
CA VAL A 7 9.26 2.63 -8.25
C VAL A 7 8.95 3.45 -7.00
N ILE A 8 8.50 2.83 -5.91
CA ILE A 8 8.27 3.51 -4.62
C ILE A 8 9.55 4.20 -4.14
N LYS A 9 10.68 3.49 -4.15
CA LYS A 9 11.98 4.05 -3.76
C LYS A 9 12.36 5.28 -4.59
N ILE A 10 12.27 5.19 -5.92
CA ILE A 10 12.63 6.30 -6.83
C ILE A 10 11.72 7.52 -6.61
N CYS A 11 10.41 7.32 -6.46
CA CYS A 11 9.47 8.42 -6.23
C CYS A 11 9.78 9.14 -4.91
N LYS A 12 10.05 8.39 -3.83
CA LYS A 12 10.45 8.95 -2.54
C LYS A 12 11.77 9.70 -2.61
N GLU A 13 12.79 9.13 -3.25
CA GLU A 13 14.09 9.80 -3.45
C GLU A 13 13.96 11.11 -4.23
N LYS A 14 12.96 11.19 -5.13
CA LYS A 14 12.66 12.39 -5.91
C LYS A 14 11.65 13.33 -5.24
N GLY A 15 11.18 13.02 -4.03
CA GLY A 15 10.13 13.79 -3.34
C GLY A 15 8.84 13.90 -4.15
N LYS A 16 8.50 12.86 -4.93
CA LYS A 16 7.29 12.80 -5.75
C LYS A 16 6.25 11.90 -5.11
N TYR A 17 5.01 12.39 -5.12
CA TYR A 17 3.85 11.64 -4.66
C TYR A 17 3.71 10.29 -5.39
N ILE A 18 3.44 9.23 -4.64
CA ILE A 18 3.10 7.92 -5.20
C ILE A 18 1.92 7.26 -4.48
N GLY A 19 0.95 6.83 -5.29
CA GLY A 19 -0.13 5.96 -4.88
C GLY A 19 -0.28 4.76 -5.83
N ILE A 20 -1.00 3.73 -5.39
CA ILE A 20 -1.28 2.54 -6.20
C ILE A 20 -2.78 2.25 -6.25
N CYS A 21 -3.25 1.79 -7.41
CA CYS A 21 -4.59 1.24 -7.59
C CYS A 21 -4.50 -0.22 -8.07
N GLY A 22 -5.58 -0.96 -7.89
CA GLY A 22 -5.68 -2.37 -8.23
C GLY A 22 -6.46 -3.13 -7.15
N ASP A 23 -6.87 -4.35 -7.48
CA ASP A 23 -7.73 -5.15 -6.60
C ASP A 23 -6.95 -5.92 -5.51
N ILE A 24 -5.67 -6.19 -5.76
CA ILE A 24 -4.78 -6.91 -4.83
C ILE A 24 -4.76 -6.29 -3.42
N PRO A 25 -4.56 -4.97 -3.22
CA PRO A 25 -4.57 -4.40 -1.87
C PRO A 25 -5.95 -4.46 -1.18
N SER A 26 -7.04 -4.60 -1.93
CA SER A 26 -8.40 -4.76 -1.38
C SER A 26 -8.66 -6.21 -0.92
N THR A 27 -8.15 -7.18 -1.67
CA THR A 27 -8.37 -8.62 -1.40
C THR A 27 -7.35 -9.19 -0.41
N ASP A 28 -6.12 -8.67 -0.41
CA ASP A 28 -5.00 -9.08 0.44
C ASP A 28 -4.49 -7.92 1.34
N PRO A 29 -4.97 -7.85 2.60
CA PRO A 29 -4.51 -6.85 3.57
C PRO A 29 -3.02 -6.92 3.91
N ASP A 30 -2.39 -8.11 3.83
CA ASP A 30 -0.95 -8.25 4.06
C ASP A 30 -0.16 -7.60 2.92
N TYR A 31 -0.68 -7.65 1.70
CA TYR A 31 -0.10 -6.93 0.57
C TYR A 31 -0.21 -5.41 0.76
N ALA A 32 -1.36 -4.91 1.22
CA ALA A 32 -1.53 -3.50 1.56
C ALA A 32 -0.57 -3.09 2.69
N LEU A 33 -0.36 -3.95 3.69
CA LEU A 33 0.58 -3.70 4.79
C LEU A 33 2.02 -3.68 4.28
N TRP A 34 2.39 -4.57 3.37
CA TRP A 34 3.70 -4.57 2.73
C TRP A 34 3.93 -3.27 1.94
N LEU A 35 2.95 -2.81 1.15
CA LEU A 35 3.02 -1.53 0.43
C LEU A 35 3.24 -0.34 1.39
N ALA A 36 2.50 -0.32 2.50
CA ALA A 36 2.64 0.69 3.54
C ALA A 36 4.03 0.64 4.21
N LYS A 37 4.59 -0.56 4.42
CA LYS A 37 5.95 -0.77 4.96
C LYS A 37 7.06 -0.33 4.00
N GLU A 38 6.88 -0.54 2.69
CA GLU A 38 7.80 0.03 1.67
C GLU A 38 7.64 1.57 1.59
N GLY A 39 6.57 2.10 2.18
CA GLY A 39 6.38 3.52 2.42
C GLY A 39 5.74 4.26 1.26
N ILE A 40 4.80 3.61 0.57
CA ILE A 40 3.87 4.29 -0.35
C ILE A 40 2.99 5.29 0.42
N GLU A 41 2.60 6.39 -0.21
CA GLU A 41 1.81 7.44 0.46
C GLU A 41 0.31 7.14 0.43
N ALA A 42 -0.18 6.48 -0.62
CA ALA A 42 -1.59 6.16 -0.77
C ALA A 42 -1.83 4.78 -1.39
N ILE A 43 -2.90 4.11 -0.94
CA ILE A 43 -3.38 2.85 -1.50
C ILE A 43 -4.88 3.02 -1.77
N SER A 44 -5.30 2.82 -3.02
CA SER A 44 -6.70 2.79 -3.38
C SER A 44 -7.29 1.43 -3.04
N LEU A 45 -8.39 1.42 -2.30
CA LEU A 45 -9.09 0.22 -1.85
C LEU A 45 -10.55 0.28 -2.28
N SER A 46 -11.17 -0.89 -2.46
CA SER A 46 -12.62 -0.97 -2.57
C SER A 46 -13.27 -0.54 -1.24
N PRO A 47 -14.46 0.10 -1.26
CA PRO A 47 -15.11 0.62 -0.05
C PRO A 47 -15.30 -0.42 1.06
N ASP A 48 -15.61 -1.67 0.68
CA ASP A 48 -15.79 -2.81 1.58
C ASP A 48 -14.47 -3.29 2.21
N ALA A 49 -13.33 -3.12 1.52
CA ALA A 49 -12.02 -3.53 2.01
C ALA A 49 -11.38 -2.51 2.96
N VAL A 50 -11.78 -1.24 2.92
CA VAL A 50 -11.18 -0.15 3.72
C VAL A 50 -11.11 -0.51 5.21
N MET A 51 -12.24 -0.89 5.80
CA MET A 51 -12.30 -1.21 7.23
C MET A 51 -11.47 -2.44 7.59
N LYS A 52 -11.53 -3.49 6.76
CA LYS A 52 -10.74 -4.72 6.95
C LYS A 52 -9.24 -4.41 6.96
N THR A 53 -8.78 -3.61 6.00
CA THR A 53 -7.37 -3.24 5.86
C THR A 53 -6.89 -2.35 7.01
N ILE A 54 -7.67 -1.35 7.42
CA ILE A 54 -7.33 -0.49 8.56
C ILE A 54 -7.24 -1.31 9.86
N LEU A 55 -8.22 -2.18 10.13
CA LEU A 55 -8.20 -3.04 11.32
C LEU A 55 -7.01 -3.99 11.31
N HIS A 56 -6.63 -4.51 10.15
CA HIS A 56 -5.43 -5.34 10.00
C HIS A 56 -4.16 -4.54 10.34
N PHE A 57 -4.01 -3.30 9.85
CA PHE A 57 -2.85 -2.46 10.14
C PHE A 57 -2.70 -2.16 11.63
N LEU A 58 -3.82 -1.94 12.33
CA LEU A 58 -3.81 -1.69 13.77
C LEU A 58 -3.42 -2.92 14.60
N LYS A 59 -3.72 -4.14 14.12
CA LYS A 59 -3.40 -5.40 14.80
C LYS A 59 -1.94 -5.81 14.67
N VAL A 60 -1.27 -5.39 13.60
CA VAL A 60 0.13 -5.75 13.31
C VAL A 60 1.11 -4.69 13.85
N LYS A 61 0.62 -3.75 14.65
CA LYS A 61 1.38 -2.64 15.23
C LYS A 61 2.09 -3.03 16.54
#